data_AF-A0A2R6JXX2-F1
#
_entry.id   AF-A0A2R6JXX2-F1
#
_cell.length_a   1.000
_cell.length_b   1.000
_cell.length_c   1.000
_cell.angle_alpha   90.00
_cell.angle_beta   90.00
_cell.angle_gamma   90.00
#
_symmetry.space_group_name_H-M   'P 1'
#
loop_
_entity.id
_entity.type
_entity.pdbx_description
1 polymer ?
#
loop_
_entity_poly.entity_id
_entity_poly.type
_entity_poly.pdbx_seq_one_letter_code
_entity_poly.pdbx_strand_id
1 'polypeptide(L)'
;MRGARRIAPASIDRTCNTCSRRRRDQPIDGDTPTEGESAAEFDRKALVEDARALVAALEAIHPDPYVGYDGRVGLHARLERIARDLPGTATVEEFYRRAAPLVASMNDSHSRLQPPTRDDSPDGSEGDRRLPVSLRVVGDRLYVESVFDGALDDLLGARLLAVEGELVGTLADRVAALRGAENEYTALLFAARTIEDHGPLARLLDRPASPTEPMIRVEVDGEKRSVALTPVAAEREPTGELDETFPHPIGTGPRYRLYEGGDVAVFVPGDLSGYRESFEVSMDRDAGRVTDLAPVAYDRYVGGDRPDDLAATVVALPSVTETLIEMSDETAAAGTDILIIDLRDNPGGDSQFVFHLAYVLRGWEGVSKTVEHIRSLKRRTEPHRERYGAGEEETDGPESVGGDPADYDFSGFLDDPDADEDEPVSKVRDLLMRSATFAKLAETGSYEAACNPDRIVVAISASTMNSGFAGAAQLTELGAEIVGVPSGQAPRSFGEAVEETLLNTGLTVSIARVDVSLGVRPGGERPSAGPGTDAGPIRAVRPRCRRCASVGVRLRRERCKRQSGHRPARTGRIAAITGLGSGQSPLDSSLITRRRGRTRATPLWSPRSPSRSR
;
A
#
# COMPACT_ATOMS: atom_id res chain seq x y z
N MET A 1 6.11 -39.95 -7.94
CA MET A 1 6.73 -38.64 -8.17
C MET A 1 5.63 -37.70 -8.66
N ARG A 2 4.94 -37.05 -7.73
CA ARG A 2 3.79 -36.16 -8.02
C ARG A 2 4.32 -34.73 -8.10
N GLY A 3 4.11 -34.09 -9.24
CA GLY A 3 4.52 -32.71 -9.49
C GLY A 3 3.65 -31.74 -8.72
N ALA A 4 4.28 -30.86 -7.94
CA ALA A 4 3.65 -29.70 -7.35
C ALA A 4 3.30 -28.72 -8.48
N ARG A 5 2.00 -28.47 -8.69
CA ARG A 5 1.52 -27.35 -9.51
C ARG A 5 1.86 -26.07 -8.75
N ARG A 6 2.76 -25.25 -9.30
CA ARG A 6 2.90 -23.85 -8.89
C ARG A 6 1.65 -23.13 -9.40
N ILE A 7 0.86 -22.61 -8.47
CA ILE A 7 -0.22 -21.67 -8.76
C ILE A 7 0.48 -20.32 -8.99
N ALA A 8 0.40 -19.81 -10.22
CA ALA A 8 0.87 -18.48 -10.55
C ALA A 8 -0.01 -17.43 -9.85
N PRO A 9 0.52 -16.24 -9.52
CA PRO A 9 -0.29 -15.19 -8.90
C PRO A 9 -1.32 -14.72 -9.93
N ALA A 10 -2.59 -15.10 -9.70
CA ALA A 10 -3.73 -14.63 -10.48
C ALA A 10 -3.64 -13.10 -10.67
N SER A 11 -3.98 -12.63 -11.87
CA SER A 11 -4.17 -11.20 -12.18
C SER A 11 -5.25 -10.63 -11.25
N ILE A 12 -4.82 -10.07 -10.12
CA ILE A 12 -5.71 -9.49 -9.12
C ILE A 12 -6.23 -8.17 -9.69
N ASP A 13 -7.55 -8.03 -9.72
CA ASP A 13 -8.21 -6.73 -9.67
C ASP A 13 -7.84 -6.06 -8.33
N ARG A 14 -6.68 -5.39 -8.30
CA ARG A 14 -6.03 -4.83 -7.08
C ARG A 14 -6.64 -3.47 -6.71
N THR A 15 -7.96 -3.34 -6.75
CA THR A 15 -8.67 -2.38 -5.92
C THR A 15 -9.01 -3.03 -4.58
N CYS A 16 -8.93 -2.27 -3.50
CA CYS A 16 -9.36 -2.65 -2.14
C CYS A 16 -10.62 -3.54 -2.20
N ASN A 17 -10.43 -4.86 -2.04
CA ASN A 17 -11.48 -5.87 -2.29
C ASN A 17 -12.49 -5.99 -1.14
N THR A 18 -12.43 -5.11 -0.14
CA THR A 18 -13.38 -5.06 0.98
C THR A 18 -14.55 -4.11 0.75
N CYS A 19 -14.61 -3.35 -0.36
CA CYS A 19 -15.67 -2.36 -0.57
C CYS A 19 -16.69 -2.71 -1.67
N SER A 20 -16.42 -3.65 -2.58
CA SER A 20 -17.27 -3.83 -3.77
C SER A 20 -17.95 -5.20 -3.86
N ARG A 21 -19.13 -5.40 -3.22
CA ARG A 21 -20.12 -6.38 -3.73
C ARG A 21 -21.56 -5.92 -3.57
N ARG A 22 -22.25 -5.93 -4.72
CA ARG A 22 -23.61 -5.49 -5.02
C ARG A 22 -24.68 -6.38 -4.38
N ARG A 23 -25.81 -5.77 -3.99
CA ARG A 23 -27.13 -6.41 -4.03
C ARG A 23 -27.58 -6.50 -5.49
N ARG A 24 -27.54 -7.70 -6.08
CA ARG A 24 -28.45 -8.06 -7.17
C ARG A 24 -29.70 -8.58 -6.50
N ASP A 25 -30.79 -7.83 -6.55
CA ASP A 25 -32.16 -8.33 -6.49
C ASP A 25 -33.13 -7.15 -6.65
N GLN A 26 -33.45 -6.84 -7.91
CA GLN A 26 -34.76 -6.33 -8.31
C GLN A 26 -34.93 -6.59 -9.82
N PRO A 27 -36.01 -7.23 -10.27
CA PRO A 27 -36.26 -7.44 -11.69
C PRO A 27 -36.74 -6.12 -12.31
N ILE A 28 -35.98 -5.60 -13.26
CA ILE A 28 -36.46 -4.58 -14.18
C ILE A 28 -37.04 -5.35 -15.38
N ASP A 29 -38.36 -5.46 -15.41
CA ASP A 29 -39.09 -5.79 -16.63
C ASP A 29 -38.90 -4.61 -17.61
N GLY A 30 -38.27 -4.87 -18.76
CA GLY A 30 -38.09 -3.86 -19.80
C GLY A 30 -37.38 -4.42 -21.02
N ASP A 31 -37.97 -4.19 -22.20
CA ASP A 31 -37.63 -4.74 -23.51
C ASP A 31 -36.15 -4.74 -23.88
N THR A 32 -35.73 -5.83 -24.55
CA THR A 32 -34.42 -6.00 -25.21
C THR A 32 -34.18 -4.90 -26.25
N PRO A 33 -33.13 -4.06 -26.15
CA PRO A 33 -32.79 -3.11 -27.20
C PRO A 33 -31.95 -3.76 -28.29
N THR A 34 -32.37 -3.57 -29.53
CA THR A 34 -31.66 -3.88 -30.77
C THR A 34 -30.55 -2.87 -31.07
N GLU A 35 -29.46 -3.38 -31.66
CA GLU A 35 -28.27 -2.73 -32.25
C GLU A 35 -28.29 -1.21 -32.50
N GLY A 36 -27.28 -0.51 -31.94
CA GLY A 36 -26.87 0.84 -32.34
C GLY A 36 -27.17 1.99 -31.37
N GLU A 37 -27.34 1.74 -30.08
CA GLU A 37 -27.63 2.81 -29.11
C GLU A 37 -26.42 3.71 -28.86
N SER A 38 -26.57 5.00 -29.18
CA SER A 38 -25.68 6.05 -28.68
C SER A 38 -25.65 5.98 -27.15
N ALA A 39 -24.47 6.09 -26.54
CA ALA A 39 -24.33 6.18 -25.08
C ALA A 39 -25.38 7.15 -24.52
N ALA A 40 -26.18 6.69 -23.55
CA ALA A 40 -27.29 7.46 -23.02
C ALA A 40 -26.84 8.89 -22.65
N GLU A 41 -27.48 9.88 -23.27
CA GLU A 41 -27.21 11.29 -23.01
C GLU A 41 -28.11 11.80 -21.89
N PHE A 42 -27.53 12.54 -20.96
CA PHE A 42 -28.21 13.15 -19.83
C PHE A 42 -28.33 14.65 -20.05
N ASP A 43 -29.48 15.23 -19.71
CA ASP A 43 -29.65 16.66 -19.77
C ASP A 43 -28.79 17.40 -18.73
N ARG A 44 -28.49 18.66 -19.02
CA ARG A 44 -27.68 19.49 -18.12
C ARG A 44 -28.22 19.57 -16.70
N LYS A 45 -29.54 19.56 -16.51
CA LYS A 45 -30.16 19.73 -15.19
C LYS A 45 -29.84 18.52 -14.31
N ALA A 46 -29.99 17.31 -14.85
CA ALA A 46 -29.64 16.06 -14.19
C ALA A 46 -28.15 16.01 -13.84
N LEU A 47 -27.27 16.41 -14.78
CA LEU A 47 -25.82 16.43 -14.54
C LEU A 47 -25.40 17.45 -13.46
N VAL A 48 -26.07 18.60 -13.40
CA VAL A 48 -25.83 19.61 -12.34
C VAL A 48 -26.31 19.11 -10.98
N GLU A 49 -27.42 18.38 -10.94
CA GLU A 49 -27.93 17.75 -9.72
C GLU A 49 -26.93 16.72 -9.18
N ASP A 50 -26.42 15.85 -10.04
CA ASP A 50 -25.38 14.87 -9.68
C ASP A 50 -24.08 15.54 -9.21
N ALA A 51 -23.63 16.60 -9.87
CA ALA A 51 -22.44 17.34 -9.44
C ALA A 51 -22.62 17.96 -8.03
N ARG A 52 -23.82 18.45 -7.72
CA ARG A 52 -24.16 19.00 -6.40
C ARG A 52 -24.24 17.89 -5.35
N ALA A 53 -24.87 16.76 -5.69
CA ALA A 53 -24.95 15.59 -4.81
C ALA A 53 -23.56 15.06 -4.47
N LEU A 54 -22.64 15.02 -5.45
CA LEU A 54 -21.24 14.65 -5.24
C LEU A 54 -20.57 15.54 -4.18
N VAL A 55 -20.67 16.86 -4.30
CA VAL A 55 -20.06 17.78 -3.32
C VAL A 55 -20.74 17.70 -1.95
N ALA A 56 -22.06 17.51 -1.91
CA ALA A 56 -22.78 17.31 -0.67
C ALA A 56 -22.30 16.03 0.06
N ALA A 57 -22.10 14.93 -0.67
CA ALA A 57 -21.57 13.69 -0.11
C ALA A 57 -20.14 13.87 0.43
N LEU A 58 -19.27 14.59 -0.29
CA LEU A 58 -17.92 14.91 0.19
C LEU A 58 -17.96 15.71 1.49
N GLU A 59 -18.75 16.80 1.54
CA GLU A 59 -18.92 17.62 2.75
C GLU A 59 -19.55 16.84 3.91
N ALA A 60 -20.38 15.83 3.62
CA ALA A 60 -21.02 15.00 4.64
C ALA A 60 -20.10 13.90 5.18
N ILE A 61 -19.23 13.29 4.38
CA ILE A 61 -18.51 12.07 4.77
C ILE A 61 -17.02 12.33 5.04
N HIS A 62 -16.34 13.09 4.19
CA HIS A 62 -14.89 13.20 4.24
C HIS A 62 -14.42 13.95 5.50
N PRO A 63 -13.37 13.50 6.23
CA PRO A 63 -12.89 14.18 7.43
C PRO A 63 -12.23 15.54 7.14
N ASP A 64 -11.81 15.78 5.90
CA ASP A 64 -11.26 17.07 5.46
C ASP A 64 -11.61 17.35 3.99
N PRO A 65 -12.89 17.65 3.66
CA PRO A 65 -13.37 17.73 2.27
C PRO A 65 -12.74 18.89 1.48
N TYR A 66 -11.99 19.76 2.16
CA TYR A 66 -11.42 20.97 1.59
C TYR A 66 -9.89 20.90 1.43
N VAL A 67 -9.24 19.80 1.83
CA VAL A 67 -7.78 19.66 1.85
C VAL A 67 -7.11 19.97 0.49
N GLY A 68 -7.81 19.68 -0.60
CA GLY A 68 -7.35 19.93 -1.98
C GLY A 68 -7.68 21.32 -2.53
N TYR A 69 -8.16 22.24 -1.70
CA TYR A 69 -8.84 23.47 -2.13
C TYR A 69 -8.43 24.69 -1.30
N ASP A 70 -8.74 25.89 -1.81
CA ASP A 70 -8.71 27.15 -1.06
C ASP A 70 -9.89 27.23 -0.06
N GLY A 71 -10.05 26.19 0.75
CA GLY A 71 -11.17 25.99 1.65
C GLY A 71 -12.51 25.74 0.94
N ARG A 72 -13.60 25.92 1.69
CA ARG A 72 -14.97 25.71 1.21
C ARG A 72 -15.32 26.54 -0.03
N VAL A 73 -14.84 27.78 -0.10
CA VAL A 73 -15.09 28.67 -1.25
C VAL A 73 -14.45 28.11 -2.51
N GLY A 74 -13.22 27.57 -2.42
CA GLY A 74 -12.51 26.97 -3.55
C GLY A 74 -13.25 25.75 -4.12
N LEU A 75 -13.73 24.85 -3.26
CA LEU A 75 -14.51 23.67 -3.65
C LEU A 75 -15.81 24.07 -4.39
N HIS A 76 -16.63 24.93 -3.78
CA HIS A 76 -17.90 25.36 -4.37
C HIS A 76 -17.72 26.22 -5.63
N ALA A 77 -16.65 27.01 -5.73
CA ALA A 77 -16.33 27.73 -6.95
C ALA A 77 -16.00 26.78 -8.12
N ARG A 78 -15.37 25.64 -7.85
CA ARG A 78 -15.08 24.61 -8.86
C ARG A 78 -16.34 23.85 -9.27
N LEU A 79 -17.22 23.52 -8.32
CA LEU A 79 -18.55 22.97 -8.59
C LEU A 79 -19.35 23.89 -9.52
N GLU A 80 -19.44 25.17 -9.19
CA GLU A 80 -20.19 26.15 -9.99
C GLU A 80 -19.62 26.33 -11.39
N ARG A 81 -18.28 26.20 -11.55
CA ARG A 81 -17.64 26.21 -12.87
C ARG A 81 -18.07 24.99 -13.70
N ILE A 82 -18.02 23.79 -13.12
CA ILE A 82 -18.49 22.58 -13.79
C ILE A 82 -19.96 22.73 -14.19
N ALA A 83 -20.83 23.19 -13.29
CA ALA A 83 -22.24 23.40 -13.58
C ALA A 83 -22.49 24.39 -14.73
N ARG A 84 -21.64 25.43 -14.85
CA ARG A 84 -21.70 26.43 -15.93
C ARG A 84 -21.20 25.91 -17.27
N ASP A 85 -20.13 25.13 -17.24
CA ASP A 85 -19.42 24.63 -18.42
C ASP A 85 -20.02 23.33 -18.99
N LEU A 86 -20.97 22.70 -18.28
CA LEU A 86 -21.72 21.56 -18.79
C LEU A 86 -22.54 21.93 -20.05
N PRO A 87 -22.43 21.14 -21.14
CA PRO A 87 -23.25 21.31 -22.33
C PRO A 87 -24.73 21.03 -22.06
N GLY A 88 -25.59 21.26 -23.06
CA GLY A 88 -27.04 21.01 -22.94
C GLY A 88 -27.36 19.54 -22.65
N THR A 89 -26.60 18.62 -23.25
CA THR A 89 -26.59 17.19 -22.94
C THR A 89 -25.15 16.68 -22.90
N ALA A 90 -24.88 15.65 -22.10
CA ALA A 90 -23.59 14.94 -22.11
C ALA A 90 -23.78 13.46 -21.77
N THR A 91 -22.85 12.64 -22.22
CA THR A 91 -22.74 11.23 -21.82
C THR A 91 -22.18 11.09 -20.39
N VAL A 92 -22.34 9.91 -19.79
CA VAL A 92 -21.75 9.60 -18.47
C VAL A 92 -20.22 9.76 -18.46
N GLU A 93 -19.53 9.33 -19.53
CA GLU A 93 -18.08 9.47 -19.66
C GLU A 93 -17.64 10.94 -19.73
N GLU A 94 -18.37 11.77 -20.47
CA GLU A 94 -18.11 13.22 -20.55
C GLU A 94 -18.35 13.93 -19.21
N PHE A 95 -19.38 13.52 -18.47
CA PHE A 95 -19.62 14.00 -17.12
C PHE A 95 -18.53 13.55 -16.15
N TYR A 96 -18.19 12.26 -16.16
CA TYR A 96 -17.11 11.68 -15.34
C TYR A 96 -15.80 12.47 -15.50
N ARG A 97 -15.37 12.74 -16.73
CA ARG A 97 -14.11 13.49 -16.99
C ARG A 97 -14.11 14.91 -16.44
N ARG A 98 -15.30 15.52 -16.29
CA ARG A 98 -15.46 16.87 -15.71
C ARG A 98 -15.59 16.83 -14.18
N ALA A 99 -16.28 15.82 -13.65
CA ALA A 99 -16.61 15.70 -12.24
C ALA A 99 -15.51 15.00 -11.41
N ALA A 100 -14.85 13.97 -11.95
CA ALA A 100 -13.81 13.21 -11.24
C ALA A 100 -12.68 14.10 -10.68
N PRO A 101 -12.22 15.16 -11.38
CA PRO A 101 -11.25 16.10 -10.82
C PRO A 101 -11.69 16.83 -9.53
N LEU A 102 -13.00 16.89 -9.22
CA LEU A 102 -13.47 17.40 -7.92
C LEU A 102 -13.05 16.48 -6.77
N VAL A 103 -13.15 15.17 -6.95
CA VAL A 103 -12.76 14.25 -5.88
C VAL A 103 -11.24 14.11 -5.84
N ALA A 104 -10.63 13.94 -7.02
CA ALA A 104 -9.19 13.72 -7.17
C ALA A 104 -8.31 14.85 -6.61
N SER A 105 -8.81 16.09 -6.58
CA SER A 105 -8.03 17.24 -6.08
C SER A 105 -7.68 17.15 -4.59
N MET A 106 -8.37 16.31 -3.82
CA MET A 106 -8.03 16.03 -2.42
C MET A 106 -6.72 15.24 -2.28
N ASN A 107 -6.18 14.70 -3.38
CA ASN A 107 -4.99 13.84 -3.40
C ASN A 107 -5.13 12.65 -2.43
N ASP A 108 -6.34 12.09 -2.37
CA ASP A 108 -6.68 10.93 -1.56
C ASP A 108 -6.96 9.75 -2.49
N SER A 109 -6.28 8.62 -2.28
CA SER A 109 -6.48 7.42 -3.10
C SER A 109 -7.73 6.62 -2.72
N HIS A 110 -8.30 6.90 -1.55
CA HIS A 110 -9.51 6.27 -1.01
C HIS A 110 -10.79 7.06 -1.31
N SER A 111 -10.67 8.33 -1.70
CA SER A 111 -11.78 9.13 -2.22
C SER A 111 -11.69 9.30 -3.73
N ARG A 112 -12.62 8.71 -4.48
CA ARG A 112 -12.65 8.82 -5.94
C ARG A 112 -14.05 8.69 -6.51
N LEU A 113 -14.30 9.40 -7.61
CA LEU A 113 -15.41 9.06 -8.50
C LEU A 113 -14.97 7.86 -9.35
N GLN A 114 -15.75 6.78 -9.33
CA GLN A 114 -15.45 5.60 -10.14
C GLN A 114 -15.75 5.91 -11.62
N PRO A 115 -14.92 5.45 -12.56
CA PRO A 115 -15.23 5.57 -13.96
C PRO A 115 -16.50 4.78 -14.31
N PRO A 116 -17.27 5.19 -15.33
CA PRO A 116 -18.35 4.36 -15.82
C PRO A 116 -17.79 3.00 -16.25
N THR A 117 -18.45 1.94 -15.83
CA THR A 117 -18.25 0.60 -16.39
C THR A 117 -18.58 0.71 -17.87
N ARG A 118 -17.61 0.45 -18.74
CA ARG A 118 -17.94 0.18 -20.13
C ARG A 118 -18.65 -1.17 -20.10
N ASP A 119 -19.87 -1.22 -20.63
CA ASP A 119 -20.43 -2.52 -20.97
C ASP A 119 -19.45 -3.13 -21.95
N ASP A 120 -18.80 -4.20 -21.51
CA ASP A 120 -18.02 -5.05 -22.36
C ASP A 120 -18.90 -5.43 -23.54
N SER A 121 -18.31 -5.42 -24.73
CA SER A 121 -18.96 -5.77 -25.98
C SER A 121 -19.94 -6.95 -25.81
N PRO A 122 -21.05 -7.02 -26.58
CA PRO A 122 -22.03 -8.10 -26.46
C PRO A 122 -21.47 -9.54 -26.61
N ASP A 123 -20.20 -9.69 -26.95
CA ASP A 123 -19.46 -10.94 -27.05
C ASP A 123 -18.51 -11.24 -25.86
N GLY A 124 -18.39 -10.33 -24.88
CA GLY A 124 -17.52 -10.45 -23.70
C GLY A 124 -16.01 -10.51 -24.01
N SER A 125 -15.57 -10.14 -25.22
CA SER A 125 -14.20 -10.45 -25.68
C SER A 125 -13.20 -9.27 -25.67
N GLU A 126 -13.65 -8.01 -25.60
CA GLU A 126 -12.76 -6.84 -25.58
C GLU A 126 -12.46 -6.28 -24.17
N GLY A 127 -13.32 -6.56 -23.18
CA GLY A 127 -13.14 -6.15 -21.78
C GLY A 127 -12.03 -6.88 -21.02
N ASP A 128 -11.78 -8.14 -21.40
CA ASP A 128 -10.83 -9.03 -20.73
C ASP A 128 -9.48 -9.11 -21.48
N ARG A 129 -8.96 -7.97 -21.95
CA ARG A 129 -7.65 -7.91 -22.62
C ARG A 129 -6.66 -7.01 -21.89
N ARG A 130 -5.40 -7.42 -21.89
CA ARG A 130 -4.27 -6.68 -21.34
C ARG A 130 -3.21 -6.42 -22.39
N LEU A 131 -2.39 -5.40 -22.19
CA LEU A 131 -1.13 -5.30 -22.91
C LEU A 131 -0.20 -6.45 -22.49
N PRO A 132 0.60 -7.00 -23.41
CA PRO A 132 1.46 -8.16 -23.18
C PRO A 132 2.72 -7.84 -22.36
N VAL A 133 2.64 -6.86 -21.46
CA VAL A 133 3.70 -6.45 -20.52
C VAL A 133 3.08 -6.18 -19.14
N SER A 134 3.86 -6.36 -18.09
CA SER A 134 3.59 -5.79 -16.75
C SER A 134 4.66 -4.76 -16.41
N LEU A 135 4.30 -3.79 -15.57
CA LEU A 135 5.12 -2.63 -15.27
C LEU A 135 5.35 -2.52 -13.76
N ARG A 136 6.61 -2.32 -13.38
CA ARG A 136 7.03 -2.09 -11.99
C ARG A 136 7.63 -0.70 -11.83
N VAL A 137 7.32 -0.05 -10.70
CA VAL A 137 7.98 1.20 -10.29
C VAL A 137 9.36 0.88 -9.71
N VAL A 138 10.41 1.44 -10.29
CA VAL A 138 11.79 1.37 -9.77
C VAL A 138 12.39 2.76 -9.74
N GLY A 139 12.75 3.22 -8.54
CA GLY A 139 13.07 4.64 -8.34
C GLY A 139 11.85 5.50 -8.71
N ASP A 140 12.05 6.44 -9.64
CA ASP A 140 11.06 7.39 -10.16
C ASP A 140 10.48 6.99 -11.54
N ARG A 141 10.63 5.72 -11.94
CA ARG A 141 10.40 5.27 -13.33
C ARG A 141 9.63 3.95 -13.41
N LEU A 142 9.01 3.71 -14.57
CA LEU A 142 8.39 2.44 -14.91
C LEU A 142 9.33 1.56 -15.74
N TYR A 143 9.40 0.28 -15.37
CA TYR A 143 10.18 -0.75 -16.04
C TYR A 143 9.30 -1.95 -16.36
N VAL A 144 9.56 -2.60 -17.49
CA VAL A 144 8.90 -3.86 -17.87
C VAL A 144 9.39 -4.97 -16.94
N GLU A 145 8.47 -5.56 -16.19
CA GLU A 145 8.74 -6.62 -15.22
C GLU A 145 8.53 -8.01 -15.81
N SER A 146 7.39 -8.22 -16.46
CA SER A 146 7.03 -9.47 -17.11
C SER A 146 6.50 -9.19 -18.52
N VAL A 147 6.58 -10.21 -19.37
CA VAL A 147 6.02 -10.22 -20.72
C VAL A 147 5.13 -11.44 -20.91
N PHE A 148 4.09 -11.29 -21.73
CA PHE A 148 3.07 -12.32 -21.97
C PHE A 148 3.12 -12.87 -23.41
N ASP A 149 4.07 -12.36 -24.20
CA ASP A 149 4.45 -12.84 -25.52
C ASP A 149 5.97 -13.02 -25.55
N GLY A 150 6.45 -14.23 -25.88
CA GLY A 150 7.88 -14.54 -25.93
C GLY A 150 8.64 -13.77 -27.02
N ALA A 151 7.93 -13.17 -27.98
CA ALA A 151 8.55 -12.23 -28.92
C ALA A 151 9.06 -10.93 -28.25
N LEU A 152 8.62 -10.67 -27.02
CA LEU A 152 8.92 -9.46 -26.24
C LEU A 152 9.97 -9.70 -25.14
N ASP A 153 10.58 -10.88 -25.03
CA ASP A 153 11.55 -11.21 -23.97
C ASP A 153 12.70 -10.19 -23.85
N ASP A 154 13.08 -9.58 -24.96
CA ASP A 154 14.13 -8.55 -25.00
C ASP A 154 13.69 -7.18 -24.41
N LEU A 155 12.42 -7.04 -24.02
CA LEU A 155 11.89 -5.90 -23.27
C LEU A 155 11.99 -6.08 -21.76
N LEU A 156 12.32 -7.25 -21.22
CA LEU A 156 12.46 -7.42 -19.77
C LEU A 156 13.51 -6.44 -19.21
N GLY A 157 13.12 -5.65 -18.20
CA GLY A 157 13.97 -4.60 -17.63
C GLY A 157 14.10 -3.34 -18.48
N ALA A 158 13.37 -3.25 -19.60
CA ALA A 158 13.28 -2.04 -20.39
C ALA A 158 12.57 -0.95 -19.61
N ARG A 159 13.07 0.28 -19.70
CA ARG A 159 12.39 1.43 -19.12
C ARG A 159 11.31 1.94 -20.07
N LEU A 160 10.08 2.05 -19.58
CA LEU A 160 8.99 2.66 -20.35
C LEU A 160 9.15 4.19 -20.38
N LEU A 161 9.15 4.76 -21.59
CA LEU A 161 9.29 6.21 -21.81
C LEU A 161 7.98 6.87 -22.23
N ALA A 162 7.20 6.20 -23.09
CA ALA A 162 5.96 6.73 -23.64
C ALA A 162 5.02 5.62 -24.10
N VAL A 163 3.72 5.93 -24.16
CA VAL A 163 2.68 5.11 -24.80
C VAL A 163 1.95 6.00 -25.79
N GLU A 164 1.82 5.58 -27.04
CA GLU A 164 1.14 6.34 -28.11
C GLU A 164 1.67 7.77 -28.30
N GLY A 165 2.99 7.94 -28.08
CA GLY A 165 3.67 9.23 -28.17
C GLY A 165 3.60 10.10 -26.91
N GLU A 166 2.73 9.74 -25.95
CA GLU A 166 2.56 10.46 -24.67
C GLU A 166 3.57 9.95 -23.64
N LEU A 167 4.30 10.88 -22.99
CA LEU A 167 5.29 10.52 -21.98
C LEU A 167 4.62 9.90 -20.74
N VAL A 168 5.29 8.92 -20.11
CA VAL A 168 4.79 8.26 -18.89
C VAL A 168 4.44 9.28 -17.80
N GLY A 169 5.23 10.35 -17.63
CA GLY A 169 4.93 11.42 -16.66
C GLY A 169 3.59 12.11 -16.96
N THR A 170 3.32 12.45 -18.22
CA THR A 170 2.04 13.04 -18.64
C THR A 170 0.86 12.10 -18.35
N LEU A 171 1.05 10.79 -18.57
CA LEU A 171 0.03 9.78 -18.28
C LEU A 171 -0.20 9.64 -16.76
N ALA A 172 0.87 9.69 -15.96
CA ALA A 172 0.79 9.70 -14.50
C ALA A 172 0.05 10.94 -13.97
N ASP A 173 0.33 12.13 -14.48
CA ASP A 173 -0.40 13.35 -14.12
C ASP A 173 -1.88 13.25 -14.48
N ARG A 174 -2.19 12.67 -15.65
CA ARG A 174 -3.56 12.52 -16.15
C ARG A 174 -4.37 11.54 -15.30
N VAL A 175 -3.80 10.39 -14.91
CA VAL A 175 -4.51 9.46 -14.02
C VAL A 175 -4.65 10.04 -12.61
N ALA A 176 -3.64 10.75 -12.10
CA ALA A 176 -3.70 11.43 -10.81
C ALA A 176 -4.83 12.47 -10.79
N ALA A 177 -4.99 13.25 -11.87
CA ALA A 177 -6.06 14.25 -12.00
C ALA A 177 -7.48 13.66 -12.05
N LEU A 178 -7.63 12.37 -12.35
CA LEU A 178 -8.92 11.68 -12.42
C LEU A 178 -9.20 10.83 -11.19
N ARG A 179 -8.17 10.24 -10.58
CA ARG A 179 -8.31 9.24 -9.50
C ARG A 179 -7.97 9.77 -8.12
N GLY A 180 -7.18 10.83 -8.01
CA GLY A 180 -6.56 11.28 -6.77
C GLY A 180 -5.35 10.42 -6.47
N ALA A 181 -4.16 11.03 -6.45
CA ALA A 181 -2.91 10.35 -6.11
C ALA A 181 -2.27 11.04 -4.91
N GLU A 182 -1.92 10.27 -3.89
CA GLU A 182 -1.33 10.80 -2.65
C GLU A 182 0.08 11.34 -2.88
N ASN A 183 0.82 10.76 -3.83
CA ASN A 183 2.15 11.20 -4.24
C ASN A 183 2.50 10.70 -5.67
N GLU A 184 3.71 11.05 -6.14
CA GLU A 184 4.22 10.67 -7.47
C GLU A 184 4.30 9.14 -7.68
N TYR A 185 4.54 8.36 -6.63
CA TYR A 185 4.64 6.90 -6.70
C TYR A 185 3.26 6.27 -6.87
N THR A 186 2.22 6.80 -6.21
CA THR A 186 0.83 6.40 -6.48
C THR A 186 0.40 6.76 -7.89
N ALA A 187 0.79 7.95 -8.40
CA ALA A 187 0.50 8.34 -9.77
C ALA A 187 1.14 7.38 -10.79
N LEU A 188 2.41 7.01 -10.58
CA LEU A 188 3.11 6.02 -11.40
C LEU A 188 2.49 4.62 -11.30
N LEU A 189 2.09 4.19 -10.10
CA LEU A 189 1.44 2.90 -9.88
C LEU A 189 0.08 2.83 -10.60
N PHE A 190 -0.72 3.89 -10.51
CA PHE A 190 -1.99 3.97 -11.24
C PHE A 190 -1.78 4.04 -12.74
N ALA A 191 -0.78 4.79 -13.22
CA ALA A 191 -0.46 4.82 -14.64
C ALA A 191 -0.04 3.44 -15.15
N ALA A 192 0.84 2.73 -14.42
CA ALA A 192 1.23 1.37 -14.75
C ALA A 192 0.03 0.45 -14.92
N ARG A 193 -0.85 0.39 -13.90
CA ARG A 193 -2.06 -0.47 -13.94
C ARG A 193 -3.01 -0.10 -15.07
N THR A 194 -3.24 1.19 -15.31
CA THR A 194 -4.12 1.65 -16.40
C THR A 194 -3.49 1.46 -17.79
N ILE A 195 -2.16 1.44 -17.90
CA ILE A 195 -1.47 1.10 -19.15
C ILE A 195 -1.57 -0.40 -19.43
N GLU A 196 -1.42 -1.24 -18.41
CA GLU A 196 -1.49 -2.70 -18.55
C GLU A 196 -2.87 -3.17 -19.00
N ASP A 197 -3.93 -2.51 -18.56
CA ASP A 197 -5.31 -2.82 -18.93
C ASP A 197 -5.69 -2.16 -20.27
N HIS A 198 -6.08 -2.96 -21.27
CA HIS A 198 -6.35 -2.46 -22.61
C HIS A 198 -7.61 -1.58 -22.66
N GLY A 199 -8.68 -1.91 -21.93
CA GLY A 199 -9.93 -1.17 -21.98
C GLY A 199 -9.82 0.27 -21.45
N PRO A 200 -9.33 0.47 -20.21
CA PRO A 200 -9.11 1.79 -19.61
C PRO A 200 -8.03 2.65 -20.28
N LEU A 201 -7.16 2.06 -21.10
CA LEU A 201 -6.10 2.79 -21.80
C LEU A 201 -6.64 3.98 -22.64
N ALA A 202 -7.80 3.83 -23.29
CA ALA A 202 -8.43 4.92 -24.05
C ALA A 202 -8.61 6.19 -23.20
N ARG A 203 -9.05 6.01 -21.96
CA ARG A 203 -9.30 7.13 -21.03
C ARG A 203 -8.00 7.80 -20.65
N LEU A 204 -6.96 7.00 -20.39
CA LEU A 204 -5.62 7.51 -20.12
C LEU A 204 -5.00 8.19 -21.33
N LEU A 205 -5.33 7.79 -22.55
CA LEU A 205 -4.86 8.43 -23.78
C LEU A 205 -5.72 9.60 -24.26
N ASP A 206 -6.81 9.92 -23.55
CA ASP A 206 -7.82 10.89 -23.97
C ASP A 206 -8.39 10.60 -25.37
N ARG A 207 -8.74 9.34 -25.60
CA ARG A 207 -9.29 8.82 -26.86
C ARG A 207 -10.66 8.17 -26.65
N PRO A 208 -11.52 8.14 -27.68
CA PRO A 208 -12.82 7.46 -27.59
C PRO A 208 -12.69 5.95 -27.41
N ALA A 209 -11.67 5.33 -28.04
CA ALA A 209 -11.40 3.90 -27.98
C ALA A 209 -9.90 3.63 -27.81
N SER A 210 -9.57 2.48 -27.25
CA SER A 210 -8.18 2.04 -27.10
C SER A 210 -7.61 1.66 -28.46
N PRO A 211 -6.32 1.96 -28.75
CA PRO A 211 -5.70 1.51 -29.99
C PRO A 211 -5.71 -0.01 -30.08
N THR A 212 -5.93 -0.56 -31.27
CA THR A 212 -5.89 -2.02 -31.49
C THR A 212 -4.50 -2.60 -31.21
N GLU A 213 -3.46 -1.86 -31.57
CA GLU A 213 -2.05 -2.20 -31.27
C GLU A 213 -1.33 -0.96 -30.73
N PRO A 214 -1.37 -0.71 -29.41
CA PRO A 214 -0.72 0.45 -28.83
C PRO A 214 0.80 0.41 -29.01
N MET A 215 1.37 1.53 -29.43
CA MET A 215 2.81 1.73 -29.58
C MET A 215 3.44 2.19 -28.26
N ILE A 216 4.37 1.42 -27.71
CA ILE A 216 5.20 1.87 -26.60
C ILE A 216 6.55 2.36 -27.11
N ARG A 217 7.15 3.32 -26.41
CA ARG A 217 8.56 3.69 -26.54
C ARG A 217 9.29 3.29 -25.28
N VAL A 218 10.35 2.52 -25.43
CA VAL A 218 11.16 2.03 -24.32
C VAL A 218 12.64 2.36 -24.51
N GLU A 219 13.40 2.27 -23.43
CA GLU A 219 14.86 2.32 -23.41
C GLU A 219 15.40 0.97 -22.91
N VAL A 220 16.19 0.29 -23.74
CA VAL A 220 16.84 -1.01 -23.47
C VAL A 220 18.33 -0.82 -23.66
N ASP A 221 19.13 -1.11 -22.63
CA ASP A 221 20.59 -0.94 -22.66
C ASP A 221 21.07 0.46 -23.14
N GLY A 222 20.27 1.50 -22.86
CA GLY A 222 20.53 2.88 -23.27
C GLY A 222 20.07 3.24 -24.69
N GLU A 223 19.57 2.29 -25.47
CA GLU A 223 19.00 2.51 -26.79
C GLU A 223 17.48 2.65 -26.73
N LYS A 224 16.94 3.62 -27.46
CA LYS A 224 15.50 3.88 -27.52
C LYS A 224 14.88 3.17 -28.71
N ARG A 225 13.78 2.45 -28.47
CA ARG A 225 13.03 1.76 -29.52
C ARG A 225 11.53 1.90 -29.32
N SER A 226 10.80 1.76 -30.41
CA SER A 226 9.34 1.75 -30.43
C SER A 226 8.85 0.35 -30.79
N VAL A 227 7.87 -0.14 -30.05
CA VAL A 227 7.33 -1.49 -30.19
C VAL A 227 5.81 -1.41 -30.21
N ALA A 228 5.18 -2.03 -31.20
CA ALA A 228 3.73 -2.22 -31.25
C ALA A 228 3.38 -3.39 -30.33
N LEU A 229 2.35 -3.22 -29.50
CA LEU A 229 1.87 -4.25 -28.61
C LEU A 229 0.52 -4.77 -29.09
N THR A 230 0.44 -6.06 -29.40
CA THR A 230 -0.84 -6.73 -29.63
C THR A 230 -1.42 -7.16 -28.27
N PRO A 231 -2.60 -6.66 -27.85
CA PRO A 231 -3.21 -7.06 -26.59
C PRO A 231 -3.42 -8.58 -26.52
N VAL A 232 -3.36 -9.15 -25.34
CA VAL A 232 -3.58 -10.58 -25.06
C VAL A 232 -4.72 -10.75 -24.07
N ALA A 233 -5.21 -11.98 -23.88
CA ALA A 233 -6.22 -12.27 -22.88
C ALA A 233 -5.72 -11.90 -21.47
N ALA A 234 -6.57 -11.33 -20.62
CA ALA A 234 -6.21 -10.79 -19.31
C ALA A 234 -5.66 -11.86 -18.35
N GLU A 235 -6.20 -13.08 -18.43
CA GLU A 235 -5.84 -14.25 -17.63
C GLU A 235 -4.57 -14.98 -18.13
N ARG A 236 -3.97 -14.50 -19.22
CA ARG A 236 -2.78 -15.12 -19.78
C ARG A 236 -1.62 -15.04 -18.78
N GLU A 237 -0.96 -16.17 -18.57
CA GLU A 237 0.25 -16.26 -17.76
C GLU A 237 1.47 -15.65 -18.46
N PRO A 238 2.43 -15.09 -17.72
CA PRO A 238 3.64 -14.53 -18.30
C PRO A 238 4.50 -15.61 -18.96
N THR A 239 5.07 -15.28 -20.11
CA THR A 239 6.02 -16.13 -20.85
C THR A 239 7.47 -15.86 -20.42
N GLY A 240 7.73 -14.67 -19.88
CA GLY A 240 9.03 -14.26 -19.36
C GLY A 240 8.88 -13.24 -18.24
N GLU A 241 9.76 -13.30 -17.26
CA GLU A 241 9.80 -12.39 -16.11
C GLU A 241 11.25 -12.02 -15.81
N LEU A 242 11.47 -10.86 -15.19
CA LEU A 242 12.79 -10.48 -14.72
C LEU A 242 13.34 -11.51 -13.73
N ASP A 243 14.59 -11.93 -13.97
CA ASP A 243 15.28 -12.85 -13.07
C ASP A 243 15.34 -12.30 -11.64
N GLU A 244 14.86 -13.08 -10.68
CA GLU A 244 15.05 -12.79 -9.26
C GLU A 244 16.55 -12.90 -8.92
N THR A 245 17.14 -11.78 -8.51
CA THR A 245 18.54 -11.74 -8.06
C THR A 245 18.74 -12.28 -6.64
N PHE A 246 17.64 -12.48 -5.92
CA PHE A 246 17.61 -12.96 -4.54
C PHE A 246 16.51 -14.02 -4.41
N PRO A 247 16.80 -15.23 -3.92
CA PRO A 247 15.80 -16.29 -3.83
C PRO A 247 14.89 -16.07 -2.64
N HIS A 248 13.68 -15.54 -2.84
CA HIS A 248 12.73 -15.26 -1.76
C HIS A 248 12.26 -16.50 -0.99
N PRO A 249 11.71 -16.33 0.23
CA PRO A 249 10.98 -17.39 0.91
C PRO A 249 9.83 -17.91 0.02
N ILE A 250 9.79 -19.23 -0.16
CA ILE A 250 8.84 -19.91 -1.04
C ILE A 250 7.52 -20.16 -0.29
N GLY A 251 6.39 -20.01 -0.97
CA GLY A 251 5.07 -20.28 -0.42
C GLY A 251 4.17 -19.04 -0.43
N THR A 252 2.97 -19.19 0.12
CA THR A 252 1.97 -18.13 0.25
C THR A 252 1.68 -17.89 1.74
N GLY A 253 1.21 -16.69 2.09
CA GLY A 253 1.01 -16.29 3.49
C GLY A 253 2.31 -15.92 4.23
N PRO A 254 2.27 -15.87 5.58
CA PRO A 254 3.43 -15.65 6.43
C PRO A 254 4.49 -16.75 6.22
N ARG A 255 5.74 -16.35 6.03
CA ARG A 255 6.85 -17.27 5.75
C ARG A 255 8.19 -16.60 6.03
N TYR A 256 9.22 -17.40 6.28
CA TYR A 256 10.59 -16.90 6.43
C TYR A 256 11.62 -17.83 5.80
N ARG A 257 12.86 -17.36 5.72
CA ARG A 257 14.02 -18.17 5.38
C ARG A 257 15.30 -17.57 5.96
N LEU A 258 16.23 -18.42 6.38
CA LEU A 258 17.58 -18.04 6.78
C LEU A 258 18.53 -18.07 5.56
N TYR A 259 19.44 -17.10 5.50
CA TYR A 259 20.43 -16.89 4.45
C TYR A 259 21.82 -16.72 5.06
N GLU A 260 22.85 -16.75 4.20
CA GLU A 260 24.26 -16.55 4.59
C GLU A 260 24.70 -17.45 5.76
N GLY A 261 24.23 -18.70 5.78
CA GLY A 261 24.57 -19.65 6.84
C GLY A 261 23.83 -19.43 8.16
N GLY A 262 22.87 -18.50 8.22
CA GLY A 262 22.07 -18.21 9.40
C GLY A 262 22.15 -16.75 9.85
N ASP A 263 23.11 -15.98 9.35
CA ASP A 263 23.36 -14.59 9.76
C ASP A 263 22.19 -13.64 9.44
N VAL A 264 21.38 -13.98 8.44
CA VAL A 264 20.26 -13.14 7.97
C VAL A 264 18.98 -13.97 7.89
N ALA A 265 17.90 -13.49 8.52
CA ALA A 265 16.55 -13.97 8.30
C ALA A 265 15.77 -13.00 7.40
N VAL A 266 15.04 -13.52 6.41
CA VAL A 266 14.03 -12.75 5.67
C VAL A 266 12.66 -13.27 6.01
N PHE A 267 11.83 -12.42 6.61
CA PHE A 267 10.43 -12.66 6.92
C PHE A 267 9.52 -11.94 5.93
N VAL A 268 8.49 -12.64 5.45
CA VAL A 268 7.44 -12.09 4.59
C VAL A 268 6.10 -12.38 5.25
N PRO A 269 5.36 -11.37 5.76
CA PRO A 269 4.10 -11.61 6.47
C PRO A 269 2.92 -12.00 5.54
N GLY A 270 3.12 -12.00 4.22
CA GLY A 270 2.07 -12.25 3.24
C GLY A 270 1.42 -10.95 2.75
N ASP A 271 0.16 -11.03 2.29
CA ASP A 271 -0.62 -9.88 1.81
C ASP A 271 -1.51 -9.25 2.89
N LEU A 272 -1.36 -9.68 4.15
CA LEU A 272 -2.15 -9.25 5.31
C LEU A 272 -3.68 -9.44 5.17
N SER A 273 -4.15 -10.20 4.18
CA SER A 273 -5.57 -10.32 3.84
C SER A 273 -6.16 -11.71 4.11
N GLY A 274 -5.51 -12.54 4.93
CA GLY A 274 -6.09 -13.84 5.27
C GLY A 274 -5.22 -14.81 6.08
N TYR A 275 -4.46 -14.32 7.06
CA TYR A 275 -3.79 -15.19 8.03
C TYR A 275 -4.72 -15.54 9.21
N ARG A 276 -4.45 -16.67 9.86
CA ARG A 276 -5.34 -17.30 10.85
C ARG A 276 -5.78 -16.34 11.97
N GLU A 277 -4.86 -15.63 12.59
CA GLU A 277 -5.13 -14.79 13.76
C GLU A 277 -6.15 -13.68 13.48
N SER A 278 -6.09 -13.07 12.29
CA SER A 278 -7.08 -12.07 11.88
C SER A 278 -8.49 -12.64 11.83
N PHE A 279 -8.64 -13.89 11.39
CA PHE A 279 -9.94 -14.57 11.36
C PHE A 279 -10.39 -15.04 12.74
N GLU A 280 -9.49 -15.55 13.58
CA GLU A 280 -9.83 -15.92 14.96
C GLU A 280 -10.39 -14.72 15.74
N VAL A 281 -9.73 -13.56 15.65
CA VAL A 281 -10.21 -12.32 16.27
C VAL A 281 -11.54 -11.87 15.69
N SER A 282 -11.72 -12.01 14.38
CA SER A 282 -12.97 -11.65 13.71
C SER A 282 -14.13 -12.58 14.09
N MET A 283 -13.87 -13.87 14.30
CA MET A 283 -14.87 -14.84 14.79
C MET A 283 -15.27 -14.54 16.22
N ASP A 284 -14.31 -14.22 17.10
CA ASP A 284 -14.59 -13.86 18.49
C ASP A 284 -15.44 -12.57 18.61
N ARG A 285 -15.33 -11.68 17.63
CA ARG A 285 -16.14 -10.45 17.54
C ARG A 285 -17.45 -10.61 16.78
N ASP A 286 -17.83 -11.83 16.40
CA ASP A 286 -19.01 -12.12 15.57
C ASP A 286 -19.05 -11.30 14.26
N ALA A 287 -17.88 -10.99 13.70
CA ALA A 287 -17.79 -10.19 12.48
C ALA A 287 -18.25 -11.01 11.26
N GLY A 288 -19.38 -10.63 10.67
CA GLY A 288 -20.01 -11.38 9.57
C GLY A 288 -19.12 -11.61 8.33
N ARG A 289 -18.06 -10.81 8.16
CA ARG A 289 -17.09 -10.93 7.06
C ARG A 289 -16.33 -12.27 7.00
N VAL A 290 -16.23 -12.99 8.12
CA VAL A 290 -15.43 -14.24 8.18
C VAL A 290 -15.98 -15.30 7.23
N THR A 291 -17.31 -15.43 7.17
CA THR A 291 -18.00 -16.44 6.34
C THR A 291 -17.67 -16.30 4.87
N ASP A 292 -17.43 -15.08 4.39
CA ASP A 292 -17.12 -14.81 2.98
C ASP A 292 -15.61 -14.84 2.71
N LEU A 293 -14.80 -14.33 3.64
CA LEU A 293 -13.37 -14.09 3.41
C LEU A 293 -12.48 -15.29 3.76
N ALA A 294 -12.83 -16.08 4.78
CA ALA A 294 -12.02 -17.25 5.15
C ALA A 294 -11.99 -18.33 4.05
N PRO A 295 -13.10 -18.63 3.34
CA PRO A 295 -13.10 -19.46 2.14
C PRO A 295 -12.12 -19.00 1.06
N VAL A 296 -12.10 -17.70 0.76
CA VAL A 296 -11.22 -17.11 -0.26
C VAL A 296 -9.76 -17.18 0.18
N ALA A 297 -9.49 -16.92 1.45
CA ALA A 297 -8.16 -17.08 2.02
C ALA A 297 -7.70 -18.55 1.95
N TYR A 298 -8.57 -19.50 2.25
CA TYR A 298 -8.26 -20.94 2.17
C TYR A 298 -7.88 -21.34 0.74
N ASP A 299 -8.70 -20.96 -0.24
CA ASP A 299 -8.45 -21.28 -1.65
C ASP A 299 -7.13 -20.68 -2.15
N ARG A 300 -6.76 -19.49 -1.64
CA ARG A 300 -5.51 -18.79 -1.96
C ARG A 300 -4.28 -19.42 -1.30
N TYR A 301 -4.38 -19.79 -0.03
CA TYR A 301 -3.23 -20.13 0.80
C TYR A 301 -3.00 -21.63 0.99
N VAL A 302 -4.07 -22.39 1.05
CA VAL A 302 -4.05 -23.82 1.33
C VAL A 302 -4.38 -24.60 0.06
N GLY A 303 -5.49 -24.23 -0.59
CA GLY A 303 -6.05 -24.93 -1.73
C GLY A 303 -6.51 -26.36 -1.40
N GLY A 304 -7.00 -27.08 -2.43
CA GLY A 304 -7.51 -28.44 -2.25
C GLY A 304 -8.94 -28.49 -1.69
N ASP A 305 -9.28 -29.60 -1.04
CA ASP A 305 -10.62 -29.84 -0.49
C ASP A 305 -10.81 -29.04 0.81
N ARG A 306 -11.54 -27.93 0.73
CA ARG A 306 -11.84 -27.07 1.87
C ARG A 306 -12.78 -27.77 2.86
N PRO A 307 -12.55 -27.64 4.19
CA PRO A 307 -13.50 -28.11 5.19
C PRO A 307 -14.89 -27.44 5.05
N ASP A 308 -15.96 -28.18 5.32
CA ASP A 308 -17.32 -27.62 5.35
C ASP A 308 -17.55 -26.72 6.58
N ASP A 309 -16.79 -26.96 7.66
CA ASP A 309 -16.84 -26.19 8.89
C ASP A 309 -15.94 -24.95 8.81
N LEU A 310 -16.49 -23.79 9.18
CA LEU A 310 -15.79 -22.51 9.12
C LEU A 310 -14.62 -22.46 10.10
N ALA A 311 -14.79 -23.00 11.32
CA ALA A 311 -13.72 -23.01 12.31
C ALA A 311 -12.55 -23.89 11.85
N ALA A 312 -12.84 -25.07 11.30
CA ALA A 312 -11.83 -25.94 10.69
C ALA A 312 -11.14 -25.29 9.48
N THR A 313 -11.88 -24.51 8.67
CA THR A 313 -11.32 -23.72 7.57
C THR A 313 -10.31 -22.71 8.10
N VAL A 314 -10.66 -21.95 9.14
CA VAL A 314 -9.77 -20.95 9.76
C VAL A 314 -8.53 -21.59 10.36
N VAL A 315 -8.67 -22.71 11.09
CA VAL A 315 -7.53 -23.44 11.68
C VAL A 315 -6.52 -23.90 10.62
N ALA A 316 -6.98 -24.24 9.42
CA ALA A 316 -6.09 -24.67 8.34
C ALA A 316 -5.29 -23.52 7.69
N LEU A 317 -5.66 -22.26 7.93
CA LEU A 317 -4.95 -21.11 7.36
C LEU A 317 -3.54 -20.96 7.95
N PRO A 318 -2.60 -20.39 7.18
CA PRO A 318 -1.28 -20.03 7.70
C PRO A 318 -1.38 -19.07 8.89
N SER A 319 -0.56 -19.31 9.92
CA SER A 319 -0.51 -18.51 11.13
C SER A 319 0.74 -17.62 11.15
N VAL A 320 0.57 -16.34 11.46
CA VAL A 320 1.70 -15.42 11.70
C VAL A 320 2.44 -15.84 12.96
N THR A 321 1.72 -16.17 14.04
CA THR A 321 2.29 -16.54 15.34
C THR A 321 3.15 -17.79 15.22
N GLU A 322 2.64 -18.87 14.63
CA GLU A 322 3.38 -20.13 14.44
C GLU A 322 4.64 -19.89 13.59
N THR A 323 4.53 -19.08 12.52
CA THR A 323 5.68 -18.71 11.69
C THR A 323 6.73 -17.94 12.49
N LEU A 324 6.32 -17.03 13.38
CA LEU A 324 7.24 -16.25 14.21
C LEU A 324 7.88 -17.10 15.31
N ILE A 325 7.18 -18.10 15.86
CA ILE A 325 7.73 -19.10 16.77
C ILE A 325 8.88 -19.84 16.09
N GLU A 326 8.61 -20.45 14.93
CA GLU A 326 9.59 -21.23 14.18
C GLU A 326 10.81 -20.38 13.79
N MET A 327 10.56 -19.15 13.31
CA MET A 327 11.63 -18.19 13.00
C MET A 327 12.45 -17.84 14.25
N SER A 328 11.82 -17.64 15.41
CA SER A 328 12.53 -17.29 16.65
C SER A 328 13.45 -18.41 17.10
N ASP A 329 12.98 -19.66 17.06
CA ASP A 329 13.78 -20.83 17.41
C ASP A 329 14.98 -20.99 16.47
N GLU A 330 14.76 -20.88 15.15
CA GLU A 330 15.84 -21.02 14.17
C GLU A 330 16.84 -19.87 14.24
N THR A 331 16.38 -18.64 14.42
CA THR A 331 17.27 -17.46 14.52
C THR A 331 18.09 -17.49 15.81
N ALA A 332 17.51 -17.93 16.92
CA ALA A 332 18.24 -18.14 18.16
C ALA A 332 19.29 -19.26 18.03
N ALA A 333 18.95 -20.36 17.37
CA ALA A 333 19.89 -21.47 17.15
C ALA A 333 21.05 -21.08 16.20
N ALA A 334 20.76 -20.24 15.20
CA ALA A 334 21.73 -19.78 14.23
C ALA A 334 22.60 -18.60 14.70
N GLY A 335 22.14 -17.85 15.71
CA GLY A 335 22.77 -16.58 16.09
C GLY A 335 22.56 -15.50 15.03
N THR A 336 21.35 -15.39 14.48
CA THR A 336 21.01 -14.43 13.42
C THR A 336 21.14 -12.98 13.91
N ASP A 337 21.93 -12.18 13.20
CA ASP A 337 22.17 -10.77 13.53
C ASP A 337 21.23 -9.81 12.80
N ILE A 338 20.72 -10.21 11.62
CA ILE A 338 19.96 -9.33 10.73
C ILE A 338 18.59 -9.93 10.44
N LEU A 339 17.53 -9.17 10.70
CA LEU A 339 16.17 -9.48 10.25
C LEU A 339 15.76 -8.51 9.14
N ILE A 340 15.40 -9.06 7.98
CA ILE A 340 14.77 -8.32 6.88
C ILE A 340 13.28 -8.67 6.86
N ILE A 341 12.43 -7.66 6.92
CA ILE A 341 10.98 -7.77 6.81
C ILE A 341 10.60 -7.28 5.41
N ASP A 342 10.18 -8.17 4.53
CA ASP A 342 9.83 -7.84 3.16
C ASP A 342 8.34 -7.47 3.05
N LEU A 343 8.08 -6.17 2.93
CA LEU A 343 6.76 -5.59 2.71
C LEU A 343 6.60 -5.07 1.29
N ARG A 344 7.52 -5.39 0.38
CA ARG A 344 7.36 -5.04 -1.04
C ARG A 344 6.09 -5.69 -1.58
N ASP A 345 5.38 -4.93 -2.40
CA ASP A 345 4.13 -5.36 -3.04
C ASP A 345 2.99 -5.77 -2.08
N ASN A 346 3.11 -5.43 -0.79
CA ASN A 346 2.10 -5.69 0.23
C ASN A 346 1.01 -4.60 0.22
N PRO A 347 -0.24 -4.91 -0.18
CA PRO A 347 -1.30 -3.92 -0.33
C PRO A 347 -1.93 -3.49 1.01
N GLY A 348 -1.51 -4.09 2.12
CA GLY A 348 -2.16 -3.95 3.42
C GLY A 348 -3.32 -4.93 3.62
N GLY A 349 -4.13 -4.68 4.65
CA GLY A 349 -5.15 -5.60 5.11
C GLY A 349 -5.26 -5.48 6.63
N ASP A 350 -5.21 -6.59 7.33
CA ASP A 350 -5.22 -6.63 8.78
C ASP A 350 -3.90 -6.10 9.38
N SER A 351 -4.00 -5.15 10.30
CA SER A 351 -2.86 -4.47 10.90
C SER A 351 -2.23 -5.22 12.08
N GLN A 352 -2.82 -6.33 12.54
CA GLN A 352 -2.37 -7.00 13.78
C GLN A 352 -0.98 -7.64 13.66
N PHE A 353 -0.54 -7.98 12.44
CA PHE A 353 0.75 -8.64 12.19
C PHE A 353 1.93 -7.89 12.83
N VAL A 354 1.87 -6.54 12.83
CA VAL A 354 2.94 -5.71 13.37
C VAL A 354 3.06 -5.88 14.88
N PHE A 355 1.95 -6.09 15.58
CA PHE A 355 1.93 -6.27 17.02
C PHE A 355 2.39 -7.69 17.40
N HIS A 356 2.01 -8.71 16.63
CA HIS A 356 2.56 -10.07 16.79
C HIS A 356 4.08 -10.06 16.62
N LEU A 357 4.59 -9.38 15.60
CA LEU A 357 6.02 -9.24 15.36
C LEU A 357 6.72 -8.41 16.46
N ALA A 358 6.13 -7.29 16.88
CA ALA A 358 6.67 -6.46 17.95
C ALA A 358 6.79 -7.22 19.28
N TYR A 359 5.80 -8.06 19.62
CA TYR A 359 5.83 -8.92 20.80
C TYR A 359 7.02 -9.89 20.77
N VAL A 360 7.24 -10.56 19.65
CA VAL A 360 8.35 -11.51 19.51
C VAL A 360 9.71 -10.80 19.50
N LEU A 361 9.78 -9.57 18.98
CA LEU A 361 11.03 -8.80 18.92
C LEU A 361 11.41 -8.15 20.26
N ARG A 362 10.44 -7.56 20.96
CA ARG A 362 10.68 -6.65 22.11
C ARG A 362 9.62 -6.78 23.21
N GLY A 363 8.80 -7.81 23.18
CA GLY A 363 7.74 -8.06 24.17
C GLY A 363 6.63 -7.02 24.15
N TRP A 364 5.88 -6.93 25.25
CA TRP A 364 4.80 -5.95 25.38
C TRP A 364 5.30 -4.50 25.32
N GLU A 365 6.54 -4.22 25.73
CA GLU A 365 7.18 -2.91 25.54
C GLU A 365 7.30 -2.55 24.05
N GLY A 366 7.66 -3.52 23.21
CA GLY A 366 7.67 -3.38 21.75
C GLY A 366 6.30 -3.05 21.20
N VAL A 367 5.28 -3.80 21.63
CA VAL A 367 3.88 -3.56 21.23
C VAL A 367 3.48 -2.12 21.58
N SER A 368 3.75 -1.67 22.80
CA SER A 368 3.45 -0.32 23.25
C SER A 368 4.00 0.76 22.32
N LYS A 369 5.31 0.71 22.04
CA LYS A 369 5.98 1.65 21.14
C LYS A 369 5.36 1.71 19.75
N THR A 370 4.89 0.58 19.23
CA THR A 370 4.27 0.54 17.89
C THR A 370 2.85 1.12 17.87
N VAL A 371 2.11 1.10 18.99
CA VAL A 371 0.74 1.63 19.07
C VAL A 371 0.72 3.15 19.05
N GLU A 372 1.62 3.79 19.78
CA GLU A 372 1.67 5.26 19.93
C GLU A 372 1.97 6.01 18.61
N HIS A 373 2.47 5.30 17.60
CA HIS A 373 2.95 5.89 16.34
C HIS A 373 1.86 6.20 15.32
N ILE A 374 0.62 5.75 15.55
CA ILE A 374 -0.53 5.98 14.66
C ILE A 374 -1.56 6.86 15.36
N ARG A 375 -1.97 7.94 14.71
CA ARG A 375 -3.11 8.77 15.14
C ARG A 375 -4.21 8.69 14.11
N SER A 376 -5.46 8.62 14.56
CA SER A 376 -6.62 8.61 13.68
C SER A 376 -7.68 9.61 14.14
N LEU A 377 -8.27 10.31 13.19
CA LEU A 377 -9.44 11.16 13.39
C LEU A 377 -10.58 10.57 12.56
N LYS A 378 -11.59 10.04 13.24
CA LYS A 378 -12.75 9.45 12.57
C LYS A 378 -13.85 10.50 12.44
N ARG A 379 -14.55 10.52 11.30
CA ARG A 379 -15.81 11.25 11.13
C ARG A 379 -16.97 10.27 11.15
N ARG A 380 -17.85 10.39 12.14
CA ARG A 380 -18.95 9.45 12.47
C ARG A 380 -20.30 10.01 12.02
N THR A 381 -20.52 10.12 10.72
CA THR A 381 -21.73 10.75 10.15
C THR A 381 -22.91 9.77 10.03
N GLU A 382 -24.09 10.27 9.66
CA GLU A 382 -25.28 9.42 9.45
C GLU A 382 -25.07 8.32 8.39
N PRO A 383 -24.47 8.59 7.20
CA PRO A 383 -24.13 7.53 6.24
C PRO A 383 -23.22 6.45 6.82
N HIS A 384 -22.34 6.80 7.76
CA HIS A 384 -21.53 5.83 8.50
C HIS A 384 -22.41 4.96 9.43
N ARG A 385 -23.27 5.60 10.24
CA ARG A 385 -24.15 4.89 11.18
C ARG A 385 -25.10 3.93 10.47
N GLU A 386 -25.62 4.32 9.31
CA GLU A 386 -26.49 3.47 8.48
C GLU A 386 -25.75 2.25 7.93
N ARG A 387 -24.47 2.38 7.59
CA ARG A 387 -23.67 1.30 6.99
C ARG A 387 -23.13 0.31 8.01
N TYR A 388 -22.63 0.78 9.15
CA TYR A 388 -21.92 -0.06 10.14
C TYR A 388 -22.73 -0.33 11.41
N GLY A 389 -23.90 0.31 11.56
CA GLY A 389 -24.77 0.19 12.73
C GLY A 389 -24.25 0.99 13.93
N ALA A 390 -25.11 1.18 14.93
CA ALA A 390 -24.75 1.86 16.18
C ALA A 390 -23.79 1.05 17.08
N GLY A 391 -23.53 -0.24 16.75
CA GLY A 391 -22.74 -1.15 17.59
C GLY A 391 -21.22 -0.95 17.52
N GLU A 392 -20.67 -0.38 16.44
CA GLU A 392 -19.26 0.03 16.42
C GLU A 392 -18.99 1.25 17.32
N GLU A 393 -20.04 1.93 17.81
CA GLU A 393 -19.90 3.05 18.75
C GLU A 393 -19.45 2.60 20.16
N GLU A 394 -19.63 1.33 20.53
CA GLU A 394 -19.35 0.81 21.88
C GLU A 394 -17.90 0.32 22.10
N THR A 395 -17.07 0.18 21.06
CA THR A 395 -15.75 -0.49 21.20
C THR A 395 -14.53 0.43 21.27
N ASP A 396 -14.67 1.74 21.03
CA ASP A 396 -13.54 2.69 21.05
C ASP A 396 -13.78 3.84 22.04
N GLY A 397 -13.33 3.63 23.29
CA GLY A 397 -13.01 4.70 24.26
C GLY A 397 -14.18 5.28 25.06
N PRO A 398 -13.88 5.95 26.19
CA PRO A 398 -14.88 6.53 27.07
C PRO A 398 -15.74 7.51 26.27
N GLU A 399 -17.06 7.43 26.49
CA GLU A 399 -18.13 8.27 25.92
C GLU A 399 -17.57 9.55 25.30
N SER A 400 -17.54 9.62 23.96
CA SER A 400 -17.28 10.88 23.26
C SER A 400 -18.15 11.94 23.93
N VAL A 401 -17.53 12.92 24.58
CA VAL A 401 -18.21 13.91 25.44
C VAL A 401 -19.36 14.52 24.62
N GLY A 402 -20.58 14.00 24.83
CA GLY A 402 -21.79 14.29 24.06
C GLY A 402 -21.57 14.63 22.59
N GLY A 403 -21.58 13.62 21.71
CA GLY A 403 -21.64 13.72 20.24
C GLY A 403 -21.23 15.08 19.67
N ASP A 404 -19.95 15.23 19.31
CA ASP A 404 -19.42 16.45 18.69
C ASP A 404 -20.38 16.93 17.60
N PRO A 405 -20.84 18.18 17.62
CA PRO A 405 -21.84 18.67 16.67
C PRO A 405 -21.33 18.73 15.21
N ALA A 406 -20.04 18.46 14.98
CA ALA A 406 -19.44 18.30 13.67
C ALA A 406 -19.11 16.83 13.33
N ASP A 407 -19.61 15.88 14.12
CA ASP A 407 -19.47 14.42 13.98
C ASP A 407 -18.01 13.90 14.05
N TYR A 408 -17.09 14.65 14.65
CA TYR A 408 -15.71 14.18 14.83
C TYR A 408 -15.53 13.37 16.12
N ASP A 409 -14.74 12.31 16.00
CA ASP A 409 -14.24 11.54 17.13
C ASP A 409 -12.74 11.79 17.32
N PHE A 410 -12.43 12.57 18.35
CA PHE A 410 -11.07 12.97 18.70
C PHE A 410 -10.37 12.02 19.69
N SER A 411 -11.04 10.95 20.15
CA SER A 411 -10.48 10.04 21.17
C SER A 411 -9.18 9.36 20.73
N GLY A 412 -9.05 9.02 19.44
CA GLY A 412 -7.81 8.48 18.84
C GLY A 412 -6.83 9.54 18.32
N PHE A 413 -7.12 10.83 18.53
CA PHE A 413 -6.42 11.94 17.89
C PHE A 413 -5.77 12.92 18.86
N LEU A 414 -6.45 13.23 19.97
CA LEU A 414 -5.92 14.08 21.02
C LEU A 414 -5.25 13.22 22.09
N ASP A 415 -4.20 13.76 22.69
CA ASP A 415 -3.67 13.17 23.92
C ASP A 415 -4.67 13.44 25.05
N ASP A 416 -5.08 12.38 25.74
CA ASP A 416 -5.85 12.51 26.97
C ASP A 416 -4.88 12.64 28.14
N PRO A 417 -4.80 13.81 28.81
CA PRO A 417 -3.88 14.02 29.91
C PRO A 417 -4.22 13.19 31.16
N ASP A 418 -5.43 12.65 31.23
CA ASP A 418 -5.91 11.81 32.33
C ASP A 418 -5.98 10.31 31.94
N ALA A 419 -5.62 9.96 30.69
CA ALA A 419 -5.58 8.56 30.25
C ALA A 419 -4.45 7.79 30.95
N ASP A 420 -4.74 6.55 31.27
CA ASP A 420 -3.75 5.62 31.78
C ASP A 420 -2.71 5.34 30.67
N GLU A 421 -1.43 5.53 30.97
CA GLU A 421 -0.32 5.29 30.02
C GLU A 421 -0.36 3.84 29.50
N ASP A 422 -0.94 2.90 30.27
CA ASP A 422 -1.08 1.50 29.89
C ASP A 422 -2.35 1.20 29.05
N GLU A 423 -3.32 2.13 28.93
CA GLU A 423 -4.61 1.89 28.26
C GLU A 423 -4.46 1.49 26.77
N PRO A 424 -3.63 2.15 25.93
CA PRO A 424 -3.48 1.78 24.53
C PRO A 424 -2.92 0.36 24.37
N VAL A 425 -1.95 0.00 25.23
CA VAL A 425 -1.36 -1.35 25.26
C VAL A 425 -2.37 -2.37 25.73
N SER A 426 -3.18 -2.05 26.73
CA SER A 426 -4.24 -2.93 27.22
C SER A 426 -5.25 -3.25 26.13
N LYS A 427 -5.68 -2.25 25.34
CA LYS A 427 -6.61 -2.47 24.22
C LYS A 427 -6.03 -3.38 23.14
N VAL A 428 -4.76 -3.18 22.79
CA VAL A 428 -4.08 -4.05 21.81
C VAL A 428 -3.82 -5.44 22.38
N ARG A 429 -3.47 -5.55 23.66
CA ARG A 429 -3.34 -6.82 24.35
C ARG A 429 -4.65 -7.59 24.32
N ASP A 430 -5.76 -6.96 24.70
CA ASP A 430 -7.09 -7.57 24.65
C ASP A 430 -7.46 -8.00 23.23
N LEU A 431 -7.13 -7.18 22.22
CA LEU A 431 -7.33 -7.52 20.81
C LEU A 431 -6.55 -8.78 20.41
N LEU A 432 -5.26 -8.86 20.71
CA LEU A 432 -4.41 -10.00 20.33
C LEU A 432 -4.79 -11.27 21.10
N MET A 433 -5.17 -11.15 22.37
CA MET A 433 -5.57 -12.28 23.22
C MET A 433 -6.89 -12.94 22.79
N ARG A 434 -7.67 -12.32 21.89
CA ARG A 434 -8.84 -12.95 21.25
C ARG A 434 -8.47 -14.01 20.21
N SER A 435 -7.25 -13.95 19.66
CA SER A 435 -6.73 -15.04 18.85
C SER A 435 -6.33 -16.20 19.76
N ALA A 436 -7.02 -17.34 19.63
CA ALA A 436 -6.69 -18.55 20.38
C ALA A 436 -5.26 -19.04 20.08
N THR A 437 -4.76 -18.82 18.86
CA THR A 437 -3.39 -19.14 18.48
C THR A 437 -2.38 -18.24 19.19
N PHE A 438 -2.59 -16.93 19.21
CA PHE A 438 -1.70 -16.00 19.90
C PHE A 438 -1.80 -16.09 21.44
N ALA A 439 -3.00 -16.27 22.00
CA ALA A 439 -3.19 -16.39 23.44
C ALA A 439 -2.35 -17.53 24.04
N LYS A 440 -2.32 -18.70 23.37
CA LYS A 440 -1.47 -19.84 23.77
C LYS A 440 0.01 -19.49 23.83
N LEU A 441 0.50 -18.68 22.89
CA LEU A 441 1.89 -18.20 22.90
C LEU A 441 2.11 -17.26 24.10
N ALA A 442 1.28 -16.23 24.21
CA ALA A 442 1.43 -15.16 25.20
C ALA A 442 1.29 -15.65 26.65
N GLU A 443 0.42 -16.63 26.92
CA GLU A 443 0.23 -17.23 28.25
C GLU A 443 1.48 -17.95 28.76
N THR A 444 2.29 -18.52 27.87
CA THR A 444 3.55 -19.17 28.28
C THR A 444 4.66 -18.16 28.56
N GLY A 445 4.59 -16.96 27.96
CA GLY A 445 5.65 -15.95 27.98
C GLY A 445 6.96 -16.37 27.29
N SER A 446 7.04 -17.57 26.70
CA SER A 446 8.31 -18.16 26.22
C SER A 446 8.89 -17.43 25.01
N TYR A 447 8.05 -16.71 24.27
CA TYR A 447 8.42 -15.98 23.06
C TYR A 447 8.38 -14.46 23.23
N GLU A 448 8.18 -13.97 24.46
CA GLU A 448 8.27 -12.54 24.73
C GLU A 448 9.71 -12.06 24.53
N ALA A 449 9.92 -11.18 23.54
CA ALA A 449 11.25 -10.71 23.15
C ALA A 449 12.26 -11.83 22.82
N ALA A 450 11.79 -12.97 22.30
CA ALA A 450 12.64 -14.11 21.98
C ALA A 450 13.50 -13.94 20.71
N CYS A 451 13.12 -13.04 19.80
CA CYS A 451 13.92 -12.75 18.60
C CYS A 451 14.60 -11.37 18.75
N ASN A 452 15.91 -11.35 18.95
CA ASN A 452 16.63 -10.09 19.18
C ASN A 452 17.76 -9.86 18.17
N PRO A 453 17.43 -9.56 16.90
CA PRO A 453 18.43 -9.21 15.90
C PRO A 453 19.09 -7.86 16.25
N ASP A 454 20.38 -7.75 15.95
CA ASP A 454 21.15 -6.50 16.07
C ASP A 454 20.65 -5.43 15.09
N ARG A 455 20.14 -5.85 13.93
CA ARG A 455 19.65 -4.96 12.88
C ARG A 455 18.34 -5.43 12.28
N ILE A 456 17.37 -4.53 12.20
CA ILE A 456 16.08 -4.75 11.54
C ILE A 456 16.03 -3.87 10.29
N VAL A 457 15.69 -4.47 9.15
CA VAL A 457 15.53 -3.80 7.86
C VAL A 457 14.13 -4.09 7.31
N VAL A 458 13.40 -3.08 6.87
CA VAL A 458 12.10 -3.25 6.21
C VAL A 458 12.22 -2.86 4.75
N ALA A 459 11.94 -3.80 3.85
CA ALA A 459 11.94 -3.54 2.42
C ALA A 459 10.53 -3.12 1.95
N ILE A 460 10.42 -1.98 1.25
CA ILE A 460 9.16 -1.45 0.72
C ILE A 460 9.23 -1.12 -0.77
N SER A 461 8.05 -0.91 -1.36
CA SER A 461 7.86 -0.55 -2.77
C SER A 461 6.74 0.49 -2.91
N ALA A 462 6.56 1.06 -4.10
CA ALA A 462 5.39 1.90 -4.41
C ALA A 462 4.05 1.21 -4.17
N SER A 463 4.01 -0.13 -4.24
CA SER A 463 2.83 -0.96 -3.98
C SER A 463 2.64 -1.33 -2.51
N THR A 464 3.55 -0.91 -1.61
CA THR A 464 3.41 -1.14 -0.16
C THR A 464 2.39 -0.15 0.39
N MET A 465 1.16 -0.57 0.65
CA MET A 465 0.04 0.31 0.99
C MET A 465 -0.63 -0.11 2.30
N ASN A 466 -1.50 0.75 2.82
CA ASN A 466 -2.35 0.60 3.99
C ASN A 466 -1.59 -0.03 5.17
N SER A 467 -2.09 -1.11 5.79
CA SER A 467 -1.42 -1.81 6.90
C SER A 467 0.01 -2.27 6.58
N GLY A 468 0.36 -2.48 5.30
CA GLY A 468 1.74 -2.73 4.90
C GLY A 468 2.63 -1.50 5.09
N PHE A 469 2.15 -0.31 4.75
CA PHE A 469 2.87 0.94 4.98
C PHE A 469 2.84 1.38 6.44
N ALA A 470 1.68 1.27 7.11
CA ALA A 470 1.54 1.56 8.54
C ALA A 470 2.47 0.65 9.37
N GLY A 471 2.50 -0.65 9.08
CA GLY A 471 3.41 -1.58 9.73
C GLY A 471 4.88 -1.23 9.50
N ALA A 472 5.26 -0.82 8.28
CA ALA A 472 6.61 -0.33 8.01
C ALA A 472 6.96 0.90 8.86
N ALA A 473 6.06 1.87 8.98
CA ALA A 473 6.25 3.07 9.79
C ALA A 473 6.38 2.72 11.28
N GLN A 474 5.48 1.90 11.82
CA GLN A 474 5.49 1.47 13.22
C GLN A 474 6.78 0.74 13.61
N LEU A 475 7.32 -0.11 12.72
CA LEU A 475 8.57 -0.84 12.97
C LEU A 475 9.79 0.10 13.14
N THR A 476 9.72 1.35 12.69
CA THR A 476 10.80 2.32 12.94
C THR A 476 10.95 2.67 14.42
N GLU A 477 9.89 2.56 15.22
CA GLU A 477 9.95 2.73 16.69
C GLU A 477 10.71 1.59 17.37
N LEU A 478 10.87 0.45 16.69
CA LEU A 478 11.72 -0.65 17.12
C LEU A 478 13.15 -0.55 16.55
N GLY A 479 13.50 0.57 15.92
CA GLY A 479 14.82 0.83 15.34
C GLY A 479 15.01 0.29 13.93
N ALA A 480 13.94 -0.08 13.22
CA ALA A 480 14.05 -0.61 11.87
C ALA A 480 14.50 0.43 10.84
N GLU A 481 15.35 0.01 9.91
CA GLU A 481 15.77 0.79 8.74
C GLU A 481 14.87 0.48 7.54
N ILE A 482 14.26 1.50 6.93
CA ILE A 482 13.44 1.32 5.73
C ILE A 482 14.32 1.42 4.47
N VAL A 483 14.18 0.47 3.55
CA VAL A 483 14.89 0.42 2.27
C VAL A 483 13.93 0.12 1.11
N GLY A 484 14.24 0.59 -0.10
CA GLY A 484 13.48 0.29 -1.31
C GLY A 484 12.96 1.53 -2.03
N VAL A 485 11.79 1.42 -2.64
CA VAL A 485 11.09 2.52 -3.33
C VAL A 485 10.06 3.10 -2.36
N PRO A 486 9.94 4.44 -2.23
CA PRO A 486 8.90 5.04 -1.39
C PRO A 486 7.51 4.48 -1.71
N SER A 487 6.70 4.33 -0.66
CA SER A 487 5.30 3.89 -0.80
C SER A 487 4.50 4.89 -1.65
N GLY A 488 3.51 4.38 -2.37
CA GLY A 488 2.48 5.22 -2.96
C GLY A 488 1.64 5.96 -1.92
N GLN A 489 1.53 5.42 -0.70
CA GLN A 489 0.76 6.04 0.37
C GLN A 489 1.56 7.16 1.04
N ALA A 490 0.90 8.27 1.32
CA ALA A 490 1.45 9.36 2.11
C ALA A 490 1.34 9.06 3.61
N PRO A 491 2.26 9.55 4.46
CA PRO A 491 2.18 9.36 5.91
C PRO A 491 0.91 9.93 6.55
N ARG A 492 0.34 10.99 5.97
CA ARG A 492 -1.04 11.39 6.23
C ARG A 492 -1.89 10.95 5.04
N SER A 493 -2.80 10.03 5.29
CA SER A 493 -3.69 9.42 4.29
C SER A 493 -5.11 9.34 4.85
N PHE A 494 -6.10 9.21 3.98
CA PHE A 494 -7.47 8.97 4.41
C PHE A 494 -7.85 7.51 4.16
N GLY A 495 -8.75 6.95 4.96
CA GLY A 495 -9.12 5.53 4.90
C GLY A 495 -10.59 5.26 5.20
N GLU A 496 -10.95 3.98 5.18
CA GLU A 496 -12.30 3.45 5.43
C GLU A 496 -13.38 4.13 4.57
N ALA A 497 -13.42 3.80 3.27
CA ALA A 497 -14.30 4.48 2.34
C ALA A 497 -15.77 4.04 2.44
N VAL A 498 -16.68 5.01 2.32
CA VAL A 498 -18.11 4.82 2.11
C VAL A 498 -18.40 4.99 0.61
N GLU A 499 -19.27 4.14 0.07
CA GLU A 499 -19.70 4.24 -1.32
C GLU A 499 -21.10 4.83 -1.42
N GLU A 500 -21.26 5.83 -2.30
CA GLU A 500 -22.53 6.47 -2.65
C GLU A 500 -22.75 6.38 -4.16
N THR A 501 -24.01 6.35 -4.61
CA THR A 501 -24.34 6.32 -6.04
C THR A 501 -25.09 7.59 -6.44
N LEU A 502 -24.61 8.26 -7.49
CA LEU A 502 -25.25 9.46 -8.03
C LEU A 502 -26.56 9.09 -8.73
N LEU A 503 -27.62 9.84 -8.43
CA LEU A 503 -29.00 9.47 -8.76
C LEU A 503 -29.25 9.37 -10.27
N ASN A 504 -28.72 10.30 -11.05
CA ASN A 504 -29.05 10.38 -12.47
C ASN A 504 -28.09 9.52 -13.32
N THR A 505 -26.79 9.71 -13.15
CA THR A 505 -25.76 9.03 -13.97
C THR A 505 -25.44 7.62 -13.51
N GLY A 506 -25.83 7.23 -12.29
CA GLY A 506 -25.49 5.94 -11.69
C GLY A 506 -24.00 5.78 -11.34
N LEU A 507 -23.19 6.84 -11.45
CA LEU A 507 -21.78 6.78 -11.07
C LEU A 507 -21.64 6.57 -9.57
N THR A 508 -20.72 5.69 -9.18
CA THR A 508 -20.38 5.47 -7.78
C THR A 508 -19.25 6.40 -7.36
N VAL A 509 -19.39 7.05 -6.21
CA VAL A 509 -18.30 7.76 -5.53
C VAL A 509 -17.90 6.98 -4.28
N SER A 510 -16.61 6.78 -4.10
CA SER A 510 -16.00 6.27 -2.87
C SER A 510 -15.44 7.47 -2.10
N ILE A 511 -15.72 7.58 -0.80
CA ILE A 511 -15.32 8.72 0.04
C ILE A 511 -14.75 8.20 1.35
N ALA A 512 -13.48 8.48 1.62
CA ALA A 512 -12.82 8.15 2.88
C ALA A 512 -13.45 8.90 4.06
N ARG A 513 -13.49 8.28 5.25
CA ARG A 513 -14.12 8.84 6.45
C ARG A 513 -13.16 9.03 7.63
N VAL A 514 -11.96 8.45 7.53
CA VAL A 514 -10.94 8.50 8.59
C VAL A 514 -9.71 9.21 8.06
N ASP A 515 -9.18 10.18 8.82
CA ASP A 515 -7.83 10.73 8.61
C ASP A 515 -6.86 9.92 9.46
N VAL A 516 -5.85 9.34 8.83
CA VAL A 516 -4.80 8.57 9.49
C VAL A 516 -3.48 9.30 9.30
N SER A 517 -2.79 9.56 10.41
CA SER A 517 -1.48 10.17 10.42
C SER A 517 -0.46 9.23 11.07
N LEU A 518 0.56 8.88 10.30
CA LEU A 518 1.70 8.07 10.71
C LEU A 518 2.87 8.96 11.15
N GLY A 519 3.60 8.54 12.19
CA GLY A 519 4.82 9.24 12.62
C GLY A 519 4.58 10.53 13.40
N VAL A 520 3.39 10.70 13.96
CA VAL A 520 3.07 11.85 14.81
C VAL A 520 3.61 11.59 16.22
N ARG A 521 4.68 12.28 16.59
CA ARG A 521 5.14 12.31 17.99
C ARG A 521 4.23 13.20 18.84
N PRO A 522 4.02 12.90 20.13
CA PRO A 522 3.37 13.82 21.06
C PRO A 522 4.01 15.21 21.00
N GLY A 523 3.23 16.24 20.68
CA GLY A 523 3.70 17.63 20.53
C GLY A 523 4.52 17.96 19.27
N GLY A 524 4.64 17.04 18.31
CA GLY A 524 5.33 17.26 17.02
C GLY A 524 4.46 17.92 15.94
N GLU A 525 5.09 18.61 14.98
CA GLU A 525 4.40 19.07 13.77
C GLU A 525 3.95 17.87 12.94
N ARG A 526 2.70 17.93 12.44
CA ARG A 526 2.12 16.85 11.63
C ARG A 526 2.70 16.86 10.21
N PRO A 527 2.83 15.69 9.58
CA PRO A 527 3.13 15.62 8.15
C PRO A 527 2.06 16.39 7.35
N SER A 528 2.49 17.16 6.35
CA SER A 528 1.57 17.86 5.45
C SER A 528 0.74 16.86 4.64
N ALA A 529 -0.56 17.10 4.51
CA ALA A 529 -1.35 16.47 3.44
C ALA A 529 -1.04 17.20 2.14
N GLY A 530 -0.33 16.54 1.22
CA GLY A 530 0.00 17.09 -0.08
C GLY A 530 1.18 16.37 -0.73
N PRO A 531 1.44 16.61 -2.04
CA PRO A 531 2.49 15.94 -2.83
C PRO A 531 3.92 16.32 -2.40
N GLY A 532 4.10 16.89 -1.21
CA GLY A 532 5.40 17.26 -0.67
C GLY A 532 6.17 16.05 -0.19
N THR A 533 7.43 15.97 -0.60
CA THR A 533 8.47 15.07 -0.07
C THR A 533 8.84 15.33 1.40
N ASP A 534 8.05 16.15 2.12
CA ASP A 534 8.37 16.74 3.42
C ASP A 534 7.87 15.91 4.62
N ALA A 535 7.52 14.65 4.39
CA ALA A 535 7.84 13.66 5.39
C ALA A 535 9.36 13.56 5.42
N GLY A 536 10.00 14.26 6.38
CA GLY A 536 11.44 14.25 6.60
C GLY A 536 11.97 12.83 6.35
N PRO A 537 13.00 12.70 5.51
CA PRO A 537 13.22 11.49 4.74
C PRO A 537 13.20 10.32 5.70
N ILE A 538 12.28 9.38 5.46
CA ILE A 538 12.61 7.97 5.57
C ILE A 538 13.98 7.89 4.91
N ARG A 539 15.05 7.84 5.73
CA ARG A 539 16.42 7.94 5.23
C ARG A 539 16.61 6.70 4.38
N ALA A 540 16.33 6.81 3.09
CA ALA A 540 16.76 5.84 2.11
C ALA A 540 18.28 5.86 2.22
N VAL A 541 18.82 4.90 2.97
CA VAL A 541 20.24 4.70 3.10
C VAL A 541 20.69 4.33 1.70
N ARG A 542 21.22 5.31 0.96
CA ARG A 542 21.85 5.06 -0.34
C ARG A 542 22.90 3.96 -0.10
N PRO A 543 22.81 2.80 -0.76
CA PRO A 543 23.80 1.76 -0.56
C PRO A 543 25.17 2.35 -0.94
N ARG A 544 26.09 2.39 0.01
CA ARG A 544 27.51 2.69 -0.25
C ARG A 544 28.17 1.48 -0.93
N CYS A 545 27.62 1.02 -2.05
CA CYS A 545 28.27 -0.01 -2.86
C CYS A 545 28.76 0.62 -4.17
N ARG A 546 29.94 1.24 -4.13
CA ARG A 546 30.65 1.79 -5.30
C ARG A 546 31.21 0.70 -6.24
N ARG A 547 30.67 -0.52 -6.26
CA ARG A 547 31.21 -1.63 -7.07
C ARG A 547 30.21 -2.44 -7.91
N CYS A 548 28.90 -2.13 -7.90
CA CYS A 548 27.95 -2.85 -8.75
C CYS A 548 27.47 -2.08 -10.00
N ALA A 549 27.94 -0.85 -10.23
CA ALA A 549 27.56 -0.06 -11.40
C ALA A 549 28.30 -0.45 -12.71
N SER A 550 29.10 -1.52 -12.71
CA SER A 550 29.94 -1.87 -13.87
C SER A 550 30.37 -3.33 -13.93
N VAL A 551 29.43 -4.29 -13.91
CA VAL A 551 29.61 -5.65 -14.44
C VAL A 551 28.21 -6.11 -14.86
N GLY A 552 27.77 -5.96 -16.10
CA GLY A 552 28.31 -6.69 -17.24
C GLY A 552 27.50 -7.98 -17.44
N VAL A 553 26.27 -7.83 -17.97
CA VAL A 553 25.42 -8.92 -18.47
C VAL A 553 26.25 -9.75 -19.46
N ARG A 554 26.57 -11.00 -19.11
CA ARG A 554 27.05 -12.00 -20.08
C ARG A 554 25.98 -13.05 -20.27
N LEU A 555 25.15 -12.83 -21.28
CA LEU A 555 24.32 -13.85 -21.92
C LEU A 555 25.22 -14.99 -22.42
N ARG A 556 25.02 -16.22 -21.93
CA ARG A 556 25.59 -17.44 -22.53
C ARG A 556 24.56 -18.04 -23.48
N ARG A 557 24.85 -17.98 -24.78
CA ARG A 557 24.25 -18.86 -25.80
C ARG A 557 24.96 -20.22 -25.84
N GLU A 558 24.19 -21.22 -26.25
CA GLU A 558 24.40 -22.67 -26.18
C GLU A 558 25.55 -23.33 -26.99
N ARG A 559 25.93 -24.54 -26.51
CA ARG A 559 26.36 -25.81 -27.19
C ARG A 559 27.54 -25.83 -28.18
N CYS A 560 28.53 -26.71 -27.93
CA CYS A 560 28.61 -28.09 -28.47
C CYS A 560 30.05 -28.71 -28.41
N LYS A 561 30.13 -29.97 -27.92
CA LYS A 561 31.14 -31.04 -28.10
C LYS A 561 32.56 -30.71 -28.65
N ARG A 562 33.62 -31.10 -27.90
CA ARG A 562 34.58 -32.17 -28.28
C ARG A 562 35.65 -32.45 -27.20
N GLN A 563 36.18 -33.67 -27.27
CA GLN A 563 37.01 -34.44 -26.33
C GLN A 563 38.47 -33.98 -26.16
N SER A 564 39.11 -34.57 -25.13
CA SER A 564 40.56 -34.75 -24.88
C SER A 564 41.29 -33.50 -24.43
N GLY A 565 42.21 -33.49 -23.47
CA GLY A 565 42.92 -34.51 -22.69
C GLY A 565 44.12 -33.78 -22.05
N HIS A 566 44.68 -34.34 -20.97
CA HIS A 566 45.94 -33.94 -20.32
C HIS A 566 45.97 -32.73 -19.35
N ARG A 567 45.98 -33.07 -18.05
CA ARG A 567 46.91 -32.51 -17.04
C ARG A 567 48.34 -33.04 -17.32
N PRO A 568 49.46 -32.51 -16.75
CA PRO A 568 49.54 -31.95 -15.40
C PRO A 568 50.55 -30.81 -15.10
N ALA A 569 50.37 -30.25 -13.89
CA ALA A 569 51.36 -29.85 -12.85
C ALA A 569 52.48 -28.84 -13.14
N ARG A 570 52.61 -27.85 -12.23
CA ARG A 570 53.73 -27.67 -11.26
C ARG A 570 53.54 -26.41 -10.41
N THR A 571 53.46 -26.53 -9.07
CA THR A 571 54.47 -26.12 -8.06
C THR A 571 54.92 -24.65 -8.16
N GLY A 572 54.93 -23.80 -7.14
CA GLY A 572 54.85 -23.93 -5.69
C GLY A 572 55.63 -22.78 -5.03
N ARG A 573 55.54 -22.70 -3.69
CA ARG A 573 56.41 -21.95 -2.74
C ARG A 573 56.20 -20.44 -2.57
N ILE A 574 56.43 -19.80 -1.41
CA ILE A 574 56.42 -20.07 0.06
C ILE A 574 56.89 -18.73 0.70
N ALA A 575 56.55 -18.53 1.99
CA ALA A 575 57.11 -17.60 3.00
C ALA A 575 56.66 -16.12 2.90
N ALA A 576 55.98 -15.50 3.88
CA ALA A 576 56.06 -15.48 5.36
C ALA A 576 57.33 -14.82 5.91
N ILE A 577 57.19 -13.61 6.51
CA ILE A 577 58.00 -13.11 7.64
C ILE A 577 57.13 -12.21 8.53
N THR A 578 57.33 -12.42 9.83
CA THR A 578 56.73 -11.95 11.09
C THR A 578 57.26 -10.61 11.65
N GLY A 579 56.55 -10.05 12.64
CA GLY A 579 57.09 -9.21 13.73
C GLY A 579 56.09 -8.14 14.20
N LEU A 580 55.29 -8.30 15.27
CA LEU A 580 55.53 -8.26 16.73
C LEU A 580 56.05 -6.92 17.31
N GLY A 581 55.33 -6.41 18.33
CA GLY A 581 55.76 -5.44 19.35
C GLY A 581 54.71 -4.35 19.63
N SER A 582 53.76 -4.51 20.57
CA SER A 582 53.84 -4.35 22.04
C SER A 582 53.97 -2.90 22.55
N GLY A 583 53.06 -2.45 23.43
CA GLY A 583 53.28 -1.27 24.28
C GLY A 583 52.01 -0.71 24.94
N GLN A 584 51.96 -0.74 26.27
CA GLN A 584 50.84 -0.45 27.16
C GLN A 584 50.63 1.06 27.46
N SER A 585 49.38 1.35 27.89
CA SER A 585 48.73 2.47 28.61
C SER A 585 49.53 3.19 29.74
N PRO A 586 48.95 4.05 30.61
CA PRO A 586 47.91 5.12 30.52
C PRO A 586 48.36 6.43 31.25
N LEU A 587 47.47 7.44 31.34
CA LEU A 587 47.15 8.29 32.52
C LEU A 587 46.95 9.81 32.26
N ASP A 588 45.80 10.27 32.76
CA ASP A 588 45.54 11.45 33.60
C ASP A 588 45.28 12.88 33.11
N SER A 589 44.09 13.34 33.53
CA SER A 589 43.82 14.56 34.30
C SER A 589 43.73 15.94 33.61
N SER A 590 42.48 16.39 33.46
CA SER A 590 41.87 17.57 34.12
C SER A 590 42.39 19.01 33.89
N LEU A 591 41.39 19.89 33.70
CA LEU A 591 41.19 21.22 34.30
C LEU A 591 41.65 22.52 33.57
N ILE A 592 40.66 23.45 33.53
CA ILE A 592 40.73 24.91 33.83
C ILE A 592 40.71 25.95 32.69
N THR A 593 39.51 26.55 32.53
CA THR A 593 39.15 28.00 32.36
C THR A 593 39.64 28.75 31.08
N ARG A 594 38.97 29.75 30.47
CA ARG A 594 38.25 30.91 31.01
C ARG A 594 37.69 31.78 29.85
N ARG A 595 36.47 32.34 30.03
CA ARG A 595 35.95 33.69 29.67
C ARG A 595 36.17 34.35 28.29
N ARG A 596 35.04 34.76 27.68
CA ARG A 596 34.51 36.15 27.44
C ARG A 596 33.29 36.00 26.50
N GLY A 597 32.09 36.57 26.66
CA GLY A 597 31.59 37.69 27.44
C GLY A 597 31.11 38.81 26.51
N ARG A 598 29.77 38.96 26.32
CA ARG A 598 28.96 40.20 26.10
C ARG A 598 27.63 39.85 25.41
N THR A 599 26.49 39.76 26.11
CA THR A 599 25.53 40.82 26.50
C THR A 599 24.99 41.70 25.35
N ARG A 600 23.70 41.58 25.07
CA ARG A 600 22.72 42.68 25.22
C ARG A 600 21.31 42.11 25.36
N ALA A 601 20.57 42.70 26.29
CA ALA A 601 19.25 42.29 26.73
C ALA A 601 18.20 43.33 26.33
N THR A 602 16.99 42.81 26.03
CA THR A 602 15.62 43.29 26.38
C THR A 602 15.11 44.64 25.84
N PRO A 603 13.79 44.96 25.93
CA PRO A 603 12.64 44.21 26.52
C PRO A 603 11.30 44.16 25.72
N LEU A 604 10.45 43.21 26.14
CA LEU A 604 9.00 43.24 26.43
C LEU A 604 8.06 44.18 25.64
N TRP A 605 6.94 43.64 25.16
CA TRP A 605 5.59 44.11 25.52
C TRP A 605 4.47 43.12 25.12
N SER A 606 3.61 42.80 26.10
CA SER A 606 2.20 42.41 25.92
C SER A 606 1.42 43.20 26.96
N PRO A 607 0.20 43.66 26.65
CA PRO A 607 -0.92 43.19 27.48
C PRO A 607 -2.29 43.07 26.75
N ARG A 608 -3.02 42.01 27.13
CA ARG A 608 -4.44 41.95 27.55
C ARG A 608 -5.53 42.78 26.83
N SER A 609 -6.56 42.06 26.36
CA SER A 609 -7.98 42.45 26.30
C SER A 609 -8.56 42.69 27.71
N PRO A 610 -9.67 43.43 27.93
CA PRO A 610 -11.03 42.87 27.71
C PRO A 610 -12.19 43.85 27.38
N SER A 611 -13.36 43.22 27.11
CA SER A 611 -14.75 43.63 27.36
C SER A 611 -15.54 44.58 26.42
N ARG A 612 -16.53 43.95 25.76
CA ARG A 612 -17.93 44.32 25.48
C ARG A 612 -18.49 45.61 26.10
N SER A 613 -19.24 46.39 25.30
CA SER A 613 -20.70 46.60 25.47
C SER A 613 -21.28 47.53 24.38
N ARG A 614 -22.11 47.01 23.48
CA ARG A 614 -23.54 47.34 23.29
C ARG A 614 -24.10 46.54 22.12
#